data_AF-A0A674P1E8-F1
#
_entry.id   AF-A0A674P1E8-F1
#
_cell.length_a   1.000
_cell.length_b   1.000
_cell.length_c   1.000
_cell.angle_alpha   90.00
_cell.angle_beta   90.00
_cell.angle_gamma   90.00
#
_symmetry.space_group_name_H-M   'P 1'
#
loop_
_entity.id
_entity.type
_entity.pdbx_description
1 polymer ?
#
loop_
_entity_poly.entity_id
_entity_poly.type
_entity_poly.pdbx_seq_one_letter_code
_entity_poly.pdbx_strand_id
1 'polypeptide(L)'
;RWTIMHLFLLLILQAAAAFAQIDPAHCRYALGMEDGRIPDEAITASSQWYETTGPQYARLNQEKGDGAWCPEPSDSQYLQVDLGKLTFLTVVGTQGRYVQNSGKEFARAYRLNYSRDGLLWKSWRNRLGNEVSDPNTLVALNPPEKLGEGQFGEVHLCEAEGLPEFLGEGSPLPERNGCSVLVAVKQLRADATSQARNDFLKEIKIMSRLNDPNIIRLLCVCVSSDPLCMVTEYMENGDLNMFLSQREIESTLTHANNIPSVSLSDLLHMAVQISSGMKYLASLNFVHRDLATRNCLLDRRLTIKIADFGMSRNLYSSDYYRIQGRAVLPIRWMAWESILLGKFTTASDVWAFGVTLWEIFTLCKEQPYSLLSDEQVIENTGEFFRNQGRQIFLYAPPLCPPSLFELMMRCWGRDISDRPTFEGLTKP
;
A
#
# COMPACT_ATOMS: atom_id res chain seq x y z
N ARG A 1 -55.05 -20.39 16.16
CA ARG A 1 -55.05 -21.75 16.75
C ARG A 1 -53.63 -22.28 16.67
N TRP A 2 -52.96 -22.40 17.82
CA TRP A 2 -51.68 -23.09 17.97
C TRP A 2 -51.89 -24.60 18.11
N THR A 3 -50.78 -25.35 18.08
CA THR A 3 -50.53 -26.79 18.40
C THR A 3 -50.54 -27.78 17.22
N ILE A 4 -49.60 -28.72 17.04
CA ILE A 4 -48.50 -29.22 17.90
C ILE A 4 -47.38 -29.88 17.05
N MET A 5 -46.19 -29.82 17.63
CA MET A 5 -44.88 -30.36 17.25
C MET A 5 -44.78 -31.88 17.51
N HIS A 6 -44.09 -32.64 16.65
CA HIS A 6 -43.52 -33.94 17.02
C HIS A 6 -42.01 -34.00 16.76
N LEU A 7 -41.30 -34.23 17.86
CA LEU A 7 -39.87 -34.40 18.03
C LEU A 7 -39.59 -35.90 18.16
N PHE A 8 -38.57 -36.41 17.48
CA PHE A 8 -37.86 -37.62 17.94
C PHE A 8 -36.34 -37.42 17.81
N LEU A 9 -35.72 -37.22 18.97
CA LEU A 9 -34.31 -37.48 19.33
C LEU A 9 -34.15 -39.00 19.52
N LEU A 10 -33.01 -39.69 19.47
CA LEU A 10 -31.59 -39.43 19.19
C LEU A 10 -30.97 -40.86 19.13
N LEU A 11 -29.92 -41.10 18.35
CA LEU A 11 -28.92 -42.10 18.78
C LEU A 11 -27.52 -41.59 18.51
N ILE A 12 -26.76 -41.67 19.61
CA ILE A 12 -25.50 -41.02 19.90
C ILE A 12 -24.38 -41.78 19.21
N LEU A 13 -23.67 -41.11 18.32
CA LEU A 13 -22.24 -41.34 18.15
C LEU A 13 -21.55 -40.13 18.75
N GLN A 14 -20.84 -40.34 19.85
CA GLN A 14 -19.86 -39.39 20.37
C GLN A 14 -18.80 -39.16 19.29
N ALA A 15 -19.04 -38.19 18.42
CA ALA A 15 -17.97 -37.42 17.85
C ALA A 15 -17.83 -36.21 18.78
N ALA A 16 -16.81 -36.22 19.63
CA ALA A 16 -16.29 -35.00 20.24
C ALA A 16 -16.34 -33.89 19.19
N ALA A 17 -16.83 -32.70 19.56
CA ALA A 17 -16.93 -31.53 18.72
C ALA A 17 -15.82 -31.53 17.66
N ALA A 18 -16.15 -32.01 16.46
CA ALA A 18 -15.24 -31.94 15.35
C ALA A 18 -15.30 -30.48 14.93
N PHE A 19 -14.57 -29.62 15.65
CA PHE A 19 -13.87 -28.54 15.02
C PHE A 19 -12.93 -29.20 14.01
N ALA A 20 -13.47 -29.60 12.86
CA ALA A 20 -12.65 -29.68 11.66
C ALA A 20 -12.31 -28.22 11.31
N GLN A 21 -11.44 -27.62 12.11
CA GLN A 21 -10.56 -26.57 11.67
C GLN A 21 -9.73 -27.25 10.58
N ILE A 22 -10.14 -27.05 9.34
CA ILE A 22 -9.35 -27.49 8.19
C ILE A 22 -8.03 -26.74 8.30
N ASP A 23 -6.94 -27.49 8.45
CA ASP A 23 -5.60 -26.95 8.36
C ASP A 23 -5.34 -26.57 6.90
N PRO A 24 -5.24 -25.26 6.55
CA PRO A 24 -4.98 -24.83 5.18
C PRO A 24 -3.65 -25.38 4.63
N ALA A 25 -2.74 -25.85 5.50
CA ALA A 25 -1.49 -26.49 5.09
C ALA A 25 -1.70 -27.78 4.27
N HIS A 26 -2.89 -28.41 4.32
CA HIS A 26 -3.22 -29.59 3.52
C HIS A 26 -3.71 -29.27 2.09
N CYS A 27 -4.15 -28.04 1.81
CA CYS A 27 -4.52 -27.59 0.45
C CYS A 27 -3.38 -26.82 -0.21
N ARG A 28 -2.19 -27.42 -0.24
CA ARG A 28 -0.95 -26.79 -0.71
C ARG A 28 -0.60 -27.07 -2.17
N TYR A 29 -1.16 -28.12 -2.74
CA TYR A 29 -0.75 -28.64 -4.05
C TYR A 29 -1.88 -28.54 -5.07
N ALA A 30 -1.52 -28.21 -6.31
CA ALA A 30 -2.46 -28.19 -7.44
C ALA A 30 -3.12 -29.57 -7.61
N LEU A 31 -4.40 -29.56 -7.98
CA LEU A 31 -5.21 -30.78 -8.10
C LEU A 31 -4.99 -31.53 -9.41
N GLY A 32 -4.41 -30.90 -10.44
CA GLY A 32 -3.96 -31.62 -11.63
C GLY A 32 -4.43 -31.11 -12.99
N MET A 33 -4.93 -29.88 -13.09
CA MET A 33 -5.34 -29.30 -14.39
C MET A 33 -4.16 -29.19 -15.37
N GLU A 34 -2.96 -28.85 -14.87
CA GLU A 34 -1.74 -28.63 -15.66
C GLU A 34 -1.02 -29.94 -16.05
N ASP A 35 -0.92 -30.88 -15.11
CA ASP A 35 -0.08 -32.09 -15.24
C ASP A 35 -0.85 -33.36 -15.58
N GLY A 36 -2.17 -33.27 -15.78
CA GLY A 36 -3.01 -34.39 -16.19
C GLY A 36 -3.46 -35.30 -15.06
N ARG A 37 -3.17 -35.00 -13.79
CA ARG A 37 -3.76 -35.74 -12.66
C ARG A 37 -5.28 -35.64 -12.61
N ILE A 38 -5.85 -34.55 -13.15
CA ILE A 38 -7.27 -34.51 -13.53
C ILE A 38 -7.35 -35.03 -14.98
N PRO A 39 -8.00 -36.17 -15.23
CA PRO A 39 -8.05 -36.80 -16.55
C PRO A 39 -8.97 -36.02 -17.50
N ASP A 40 -8.82 -36.20 -18.82
CA ASP A 40 -9.60 -35.44 -19.82
C ASP A 40 -11.10 -35.70 -19.68
N GLU A 41 -11.50 -36.92 -19.32
CA GLU A 41 -12.91 -37.32 -19.16
C GLU A 41 -13.59 -36.62 -17.98
N ALA A 42 -12.80 -36.09 -17.04
CA ALA A 42 -13.30 -35.31 -15.91
C ALA A 42 -13.58 -33.84 -16.29
N ILE A 43 -13.18 -33.40 -17.49
CA ILE A 43 -13.36 -32.01 -17.94
C ILE A 43 -14.42 -32.01 -19.04
N THR A 44 -15.53 -31.34 -18.78
CA THR A 44 -16.67 -31.24 -19.70
C THR A 44 -17.03 -29.77 -19.93
N ALA A 45 -17.68 -29.47 -21.05
CA ALA A 45 -18.14 -28.11 -21.35
C ALA A 45 -19.52 -28.13 -21.99
N SER A 46 -20.20 -26.99 -21.95
CA SER A 46 -21.48 -26.79 -22.64
C SER A 46 -21.36 -26.80 -24.15
N SER A 47 -20.25 -26.30 -24.70
CA SER A 47 -19.97 -26.26 -26.14
C SER A 47 -18.48 -26.17 -26.41
N GLN A 48 -18.10 -26.19 -27.68
CA GLN A 48 -16.75 -25.87 -28.17
C GLN A 48 -16.87 -25.23 -29.56
N TRP A 49 -16.10 -24.19 -29.83
CA TRP A 49 -16.17 -23.46 -31.10
C TRP A 49 -15.52 -24.23 -32.26
N TYR A 50 -14.35 -24.81 -32.02
CA TYR A 50 -13.58 -25.66 -32.95
C TYR A 50 -13.20 -26.99 -32.30
N GLU A 51 -12.91 -28.00 -33.13
CA GLU A 51 -12.42 -29.32 -32.68
C GLU A 51 -11.13 -29.22 -31.83
N THR A 52 -10.31 -28.20 -32.06
CA THR A 52 -9.06 -27.93 -31.33
C THR A 52 -9.26 -27.08 -30.07
N THR A 53 -10.50 -26.69 -29.74
CA THR A 53 -10.85 -25.83 -28.59
C THR A 53 -11.82 -26.51 -27.61
N GLY A 54 -11.89 -27.84 -27.64
CA GLY A 54 -12.67 -28.63 -26.70
C GLY A 54 -12.18 -28.55 -25.24
N PRO A 55 -13.00 -29.03 -24.28
CA PRO A 55 -12.72 -28.98 -22.85
C PRO A 55 -11.40 -29.66 -22.44
N GLN A 56 -10.97 -30.71 -23.14
CA GLN A 56 -9.70 -31.41 -22.91
C GLN A 56 -8.46 -30.50 -23.10
N TYR A 57 -8.60 -29.40 -23.83
CA TYR A 57 -7.55 -28.40 -24.02
C TYR A 57 -7.62 -27.26 -23.01
N ALA A 58 -8.58 -27.27 -22.07
CA ALA A 58 -8.71 -26.28 -20.99
C ALA A 58 -7.67 -26.50 -19.87
N ARG A 59 -6.40 -26.67 -20.24
CA ARG A 59 -5.30 -27.01 -19.32
C ARG A 59 -4.34 -25.84 -19.20
N LEU A 60 -3.87 -25.59 -17.98
CA LEU A 60 -2.91 -24.53 -17.70
C LEU A 60 -1.56 -24.86 -18.35
N ASN A 61 -0.88 -23.84 -18.88
CA ASN A 61 0.48 -23.93 -19.45
C ASN A 61 0.66 -24.99 -20.55
N GLN A 62 -0.41 -25.35 -21.26
CA GLN A 62 -0.39 -26.33 -22.35
C GLN A 62 -0.81 -25.67 -23.66
N GLU A 63 -0.03 -25.88 -24.72
CA GLU A 63 -0.34 -25.36 -26.06
C GLU A 63 -1.07 -26.38 -26.94
N LYS A 64 -1.49 -27.53 -26.39
CA LYS A 64 -2.20 -28.56 -27.16
C LYS A 64 -3.52 -28.01 -27.70
N GLY A 65 -3.85 -28.37 -28.94
CA GLY A 65 -4.98 -27.78 -29.65
C GLY A 65 -4.72 -26.29 -29.91
N ASP A 66 -5.68 -25.45 -29.54
CA ASP A 66 -5.59 -23.99 -29.63
C ASP A 66 -5.22 -23.34 -28.29
N GLY A 67 -4.72 -24.12 -27.32
CA GLY A 67 -4.20 -23.65 -26.04
C GLY A 67 -5.24 -23.14 -25.04
N ALA A 68 -6.53 -23.42 -25.28
CA ALA A 68 -7.63 -23.19 -24.35
C ALA A 68 -8.92 -23.88 -24.81
N TRP A 69 -9.90 -23.93 -23.89
CA TRP A 69 -11.30 -24.12 -24.28
C TRP A 69 -11.90 -22.79 -24.76
N CYS A 70 -12.57 -22.83 -25.91
CA CYS A 70 -13.29 -21.70 -26.49
C CYS A 70 -14.75 -22.09 -26.70
N PRO A 71 -15.72 -21.49 -25.99
CA PRO A 71 -17.13 -21.80 -26.20
C PRO A 71 -17.69 -21.14 -27.47
N GLU A 72 -18.84 -21.64 -27.93
CA GLU A 72 -19.71 -20.95 -28.88
C GLU A 72 -20.23 -19.60 -28.33
N PRO A 73 -20.59 -18.62 -29.19
CA PRO A 73 -20.92 -17.27 -28.77
C PRO A 73 -22.33 -17.24 -28.21
N SER A 74 -22.48 -17.44 -26.90
CA SER A 74 -23.75 -17.33 -26.20
C SER A 74 -23.58 -16.98 -24.73
N ASP A 75 -24.65 -16.47 -24.12
CA ASP A 75 -24.61 -15.83 -22.79
C ASP A 75 -24.58 -16.82 -21.60
N SER A 76 -24.46 -18.13 -21.83
CA SER A 76 -24.54 -19.14 -20.77
C SER A 76 -23.71 -20.38 -21.08
N GLN A 77 -22.40 -20.20 -21.10
CA GLN A 77 -21.42 -21.24 -21.37
C GLN A 77 -20.71 -21.65 -20.08
N TYR A 78 -20.40 -22.94 -19.93
CA TYR A 78 -19.73 -23.48 -18.76
C TYR A 78 -18.64 -24.48 -19.13
N LEU A 79 -17.60 -24.47 -18.30
CA LEU A 79 -16.61 -25.52 -18.19
C LEU A 79 -16.78 -26.16 -16.81
N GLN A 80 -16.89 -27.48 -16.78
CA GLN A 80 -17.13 -28.27 -15.57
C GLN A 80 -15.97 -29.24 -15.37
N VAL A 81 -15.50 -29.34 -14.13
CA VAL A 81 -14.45 -30.26 -13.72
C VAL A 81 -14.97 -31.16 -12.61
N ASP A 82 -15.04 -32.47 -12.87
CA ASP A 82 -15.38 -33.47 -11.87
C ASP A 82 -14.12 -33.95 -11.14
N LEU A 83 -14.06 -33.73 -9.83
CA LEU A 83 -12.91 -34.13 -9.02
C LEU A 83 -12.99 -35.60 -8.55
N GLY A 84 -14.08 -36.32 -8.86
CA GLY A 84 -14.30 -37.74 -8.55
C GLY A 84 -14.47 -38.07 -7.06
N LYS A 85 -14.07 -37.17 -6.17
CA LYS A 85 -14.23 -37.27 -4.71
C LYS A 85 -14.53 -35.91 -4.12
N LEU A 86 -15.23 -35.90 -2.99
CA LEU A 86 -15.50 -34.68 -2.23
C LEU A 86 -14.18 -34.02 -1.85
N THR A 87 -13.94 -32.85 -2.42
CA THR A 87 -12.67 -32.14 -2.30
C THR A 87 -12.93 -30.73 -1.77
N PHE A 88 -12.10 -30.29 -0.83
CA PHE A 88 -12.15 -28.92 -0.33
C PHE A 88 -11.28 -28.01 -1.20
N LEU A 89 -11.90 -27.04 -1.86
CA LEU A 89 -11.21 -26.07 -2.70
C LEU A 89 -10.92 -24.80 -1.90
N THR A 90 -9.65 -24.41 -1.84
CA THR A 90 -9.21 -23.17 -1.15
C THR A 90 -8.91 -22.03 -2.12
N VAL A 91 -8.47 -22.35 -3.33
CA VAL A 91 -8.09 -21.38 -4.39
C VAL A 91 -8.46 -21.97 -5.75
N VAL A 92 -8.88 -21.11 -6.67
CA VAL A 92 -9.05 -21.42 -8.10
C VAL A 92 -8.11 -20.51 -8.89
N GLY A 93 -7.27 -21.09 -9.73
CA GLY A 93 -6.44 -20.36 -10.69
C GLY A 93 -7.04 -20.46 -12.08
N THR A 94 -7.00 -19.38 -12.85
CA THR A 94 -7.49 -19.33 -14.23
C THR A 94 -6.43 -18.74 -15.14
N GLN A 95 -6.46 -19.14 -16.41
CA GLN A 95 -5.56 -18.66 -17.45
C GLN A 95 -6.38 -18.42 -18.72
N GLY A 96 -6.00 -17.39 -19.48
CA GLY A 96 -6.50 -17.18 -20.83
C GLY A 96 -5.88 -18.16 -21.83
N ARG A 97 -6.11 -17.91 -23.11
CA ARG A 97 -5.54 -18.71 -24.20
C ARG A 97 -4.02 -18.69 -24.15
N TYR A 98 -3.40 -19.87 -24.17
CA TYR A 98 -1.95 -20.06 -24.09
C TYR A 98 -1.40 -20.64 -25.39
N VAL A 99 -1.09 -19.76 -26.35
CA VAL A 99 -0.47 -20.13 -27.65
C VAL A 99 0.68 -19.17 -27.97
N GLN A 100 1.89 -19.71 -28.16
CA GLN A 100 3.08 -18.99 -28.63
C GLN A 100 3.40 -17.72 -27.81
N ASN A 101 3.06 -17.70 -26.50
CA ASN A 101 3.14 -16.51 -25.64
C ASN A 101 2.43 -15.25 -26.18
N SER A 102 1.42 -15.41 -27.03
CA SER A 102 0.75 -14.31 -27.75
C SER A 102 -0.78 -14.26 -27.57
N GLY A 103 -1.38 -15.26 -26.93
CA GLY A 103 -2.81 -15.31 -26.66
C GLY A 103 -3.26 -14.13 -25.80
N LYS A 104 -4.27 -13.39 -26.28
CA LYS A 104 -4.86 -12.21 -25.60
C LYS A 104 -6.29 -12.45 -25.16
N GLU A 105 -6.83 -13.63 -25.45
CA GLU A 105 -8.21 -14.00 -25.19
C GLU A 105 -8.35 -14.63 -23.80
N PHE A 106 -9.21 -14.07 -22.96
CA PHE A 106 -9.53 -14.59 -21.62
C PHE A 106 -10.98 -14.29 -21.26
N ALA A 107 -11.56 -15.12 -20.40
CA ALA A 107 -12.87 -14.85 -19.84
C ALA A 107 -12.80 -13.61 -18.94
N ARG A 108 -13.58 -12.58 -19.27
CA ARG A 108 -13.62 -11.33 -18.52
C ARG A 108 -14.44 -11.43 -17.24
N ALA A 109 -15.39 -12.36 -17.19
CA ALA A 109 -16.30 -12.61 -16.08
C ALA A 109 -16.75 -14.10 -16.07
N TYR A 110 -17.02 -14.68 -14.90
CA TYR A 110 -17.47 -16.05 -14.65
C TYR A 110 -18.07 -16.14 -13.24
N ARG A 111 -19.00 -17.07 -13.06
CA ARG A 111 -19.53 -17.47 -11.75
C ARG A 111 -19.03 -18.87 -11.41
N LEU A 112 -18.58 -19.07 -10.17
CA LEU A 112 -18.19 -20.39 -9.69
C LEU A 112 -19.40 -21.06 -9.03
N ASN A 113 -19.87 -22.16 -9.60
CA ASN A 113 -20.89 -23.02 -9.00
C ASN A 113 -20.23 -24.33 -8.57
N TYR A 114 -20.69 -24.89 -7.45
CA TYR A 114 -20.26 -26.21 -6.98
C TYR A 114 -21.45 -27.09 -6.67
N SER A 115 -21.27 -28.40 -6.85
CA SER A 115 -22.24 -29.42 -6.48
C SER A 115 -21.54 -30.56 -5.75
N ARG A 116 -22.29 -31.25 -4.88
CA ARG A 116 -21.82 -32.47 -4.19
C ARG A 116 -22.45 -33.74 -4.74
N ASP A 117 -23.54 -33.60 -5.49
CA ASP A 117 -24.38 -34.69 -5.98
C ASP A 117 -24.60 -34.63 -7.50
N GLY A 118 -24.08 -33.59 -8.17
CA GLY A 118 -24.29 -33.33 -9.60
C GLY A 118 -25.69 -32.81 -9.94
N LEU A 119 -26.60 -32.73 -8.96
CA LEU A 119 -28.00 -32.36 -9.15
C LEU A 119 -28.27 -30.94 -8.62
N LEU A 120 -27.84 -30.66 -7.39
CA LEU A 120 -27.99 -29.37 -6.75
C LEU A 120 -26.70 -28.56 -6.92
N TRP A 121 -26.80 -27.50 -7.71
CA TRP A 121 -25.72 -26.54 -7.92
C TRP A 121 -25.90 -25.34 -7.01
N LYS A 122 -24.83 -24.98 -6.30
CA LYS A 122 -24.79 -23.81 -5.43
C LYS A 122 -23.77 -22.83 -5.96
N SER A 123 -24.17 -21.57 -6.09
CA SER A 123 -23.24 -20.49 -6.40
C SER A 123 -22.34 -20.23 -5.20
N TRP A 124 -21.05 -20.21 -5.46
CA TRP A 124 -20.06 -19.85 -4.47
C TRP A 124 -20.20 -18.37 -4.12
N ARG A 125 -20.07 -18.08 -2.82
CA ARG A 125 -20.12 -16.73 -2.26
C ARG A 125 -18.88 -16.52 -1.42
N ASN A 126 -18.34 -15.30 -1.44
CA ASN A 126 -17.22 -14.95 -0.59
C ASN A 126 -17.63 -14.89 0.90
N ARG A 127 -16.69 -14.59 1.79
CA ARG A 127 -16.94 -14.52 3.26
C ARG A 127 -17.95 -13.43 3.67
N LEU A 128 -18.26 -12.50 2.77
CA LEU A 128 -19.24 -11.42 2.96
C LEU A 128 -20.63 -11.78 2.39
N GLY A 129 -20.78 -12.94 1.76
CA GLY A 129 -22.06 -13.41 1.21
C GLY A 129 -22.35 -12.96 -0.22
N ASN A 130 -21.40 -12.30 -0.90
CA ASN A 130 -21.57 -11.82 -2.28
C ASN A 130 -21.31 -12.96 -3.28
N GLU A 131 -22.20 -13.11 -4.27
CA GLU A 131 -21.95 -13.99 -5.42
C GLU A 131 -20.87 -13.38 -6.29
N VAL A 132 -19.80 -14.14 -6.55
CA VAL A 132 -18.72 -13.64 -7.40
C VAL A 132 -19.15 -13.81 -8.85
N SER A 133 -19.54 -12.69 -9.46
CA SER A 133 -19.80 -12.58 -10.89
C SER A 133 -18.54 -12.27 -11.72
N ASP A 134 -17.36 -12.19 -11.09
CA ASP A 134 -16.14 -11.79 -11.80
C ASP A 134 -14.84 -12.53 -11.33
N PRO A 135 -14.17 -13.37 -12.16
CA PRO A 135 -12.75 -13.75 -12.14
C PRO A 135 -11.81 -12.62 -11.77
N ASN A 136 -12.19 -11.41 -12.14
CA ASN A 136 -11.44 -10.22 -11.86
C ASN A 136 -12.05 -9.50 -10.65
N THR A 137 -11.82 -10.07 -9.46
CA THR A 137 -11.26 -9.24 -8.36
C THR A 137 -9.75 -9.05 -8.59
N LEU A 138 -9.35 -8.95 -9.86
CA LEU A 138 -8.01 -8.62 -10.33
C LEU A 138 -8.05 -7.16 -10.70
N VAL A 139 -7.25 -6.37 -10.00
CA VAL A 139 -6.93 -5.03 -10.43
C VAL A 139 -6.01 -5.18 -11.63
N ALA A 140 -6.53 -4.96 -12.85
CA ALA A 140 -5.69 -4.94 -14.04
C ALA A 140 -4.88 -3.64 -14.02
N LEU A 141 -3.55 -3.76 -14.09
CA LEU A 141 -2.63 -2.63 -14.11
C LEU A 141 -2.21 -2.38 -15.57
N ASN A 142 -2.79 -1.36 -16.19
CA ASN A 142 -2.44 -0.88 -17.54
C ASN A 142 -1.07 -0.14 -17.52
N PRO A 143 -0.40 0.06 -18.69
CA PRO A 143 1.06 0.02 -18.77
C PRO A 143 1.76 0.98 -17.81
N PRO A 144 2.76 0.50 -17.06
CA PRO A 144 3.35 1.24 -15.95
C PRO A 144 4.24 2.39 -16.44
N GLU A 145 4.01 3.60 -15.92
CA GLU A 145 5.01 4.66 -15.94
C GLU A 145 5.86 4.54 -14.66
N LYS A 146 7.20 4.42 -14.79
CA LYS A 146 8.08 4.32 -13.62
C LYS A 146 8.12 5.68 -12.91
N LEU A 147 7.59 5.73 -11.68
CA LEU A 147 7.65 6.92 -10.81
C LEU A 147 8.99 7.02 -10.08
N GLY A 148 9.58 5.88 -9.73
CA GLY A 148 10.82 5.88 -8.98
C GLY A 148 11.37 4.49 -8.68
N GLU A 149 12.50 4.47 -7.99
CA GLU A 149 13.17 3.26 -7.52
C GLU A 149 13.58 3.46 -6.07
N GLY A 150 13.18 2.54 -5.21
CA GLY A 150 13.52 2.51 -3.79
C GLY A 150 14.40 1.31 -3.42
N GLN A 151 14.66 1.18 -2.13
CA GLN A 151 15.56 0.15 -1.57
C GLN A 151 15.16 -1.30 -1.94
N PHE A 152 13.86 -1.56 -2.08
CA PHE A 152 13.31 -2.90 -2.32
C PHE A 152 12.93 -3.16 -3.79
N GLY A 153 12.78 -2.11 -4.58
CA GLY A 153 12.43 -2.22 -5.99
C GLY A 153 11.80 -0.96 -6.56
N GLU A 154 10.90 -1.13 -7.52
CA GLU A 154 10.42 -0.03 -8.36
C GLU A 154 9.02 0.39 -7.93
N VAL A 155 8.69 1.66 -8.20
CA VAL A 155 7.33 2.17 -8.03
C VAL A 155 6.82 2.66 -9.37
N HIS A 156 5.63 2.21 -9.71
CA HIS A 156 4.98 2.50 -10.98
C HIS A 156 3.65 3.20 -10.76
N LEU A 157 3.33 4.15 -11.64
CA LEU A 157 1.98 4.64 -11.82
C LEU A 157 1.25 3.66 -12.73
N CYS A 158 0.11 3.16 -12.25
CA CYS A 158 -0.73 2.25 -13.01
C CYS A 158 -2.16 2.75 -13.00
N GLU A 159 -2.88 2.44 -14.07
CA GLU A 159 -4.33 2.53 -14.09
C GLU A 159 -4.90 1.17 -13.68
N ALA A 160 -5.67 1.16 -12.59
CA ALA A 160 -6.25 0.02 -11.92
C ALA A 160 -7.73 -0.13 -12.29
N GLU A 161 -8.05 -1.06 -13.18
CA GLU A 161 -9.43 -1.40 -13.58
C GLU A 161 -10.07 -2.36 -12.56
N GLY A 162 -11.35 -2.15 -12.20
CA GLY A 162 -12.10 -3.02 -11.27
C GLY A 162 -11.79 -2.82 -9.78
N LEU A 163 -10.94 -1.84 -9.45
CA LEU A 163 -10.55 -1.54 -8.06
C LEU A 163 -11.71 -0.99 -7.20
N PRO A 164 -12.60 -0.10 -7.68
CA PRO A 164 -13.75 0.34 -6.92
C PRO A 164 -14.66 -0.83 -6.49
N GLU A 165 -14.92 -1.76 -7.39
CA GLU A 165 -15.73 -2.96 -7.16
C GLU A 165 -15.01 -3.92 -6.19
N PHE A 166 -13.69 -4.06 -6.31
CA PHE A 166 -12.85 -4.84 -5.39
C PHE A 166 -12.91 -4.31 -3.95
N LEU A 167 -12.87 -2.99 -3.77
CA LEU A 167 -12.88 -2.37 -2.44
C LEU A 167 -14.28 -2.31 -1.80
N GLY A 168 -15.35 -2.36 -2.61
CA GLY A 168 -16.75 -2.33 -2.16
C GLY A 168 -17.31 -0.92 -1.91
N GLU A 169 -18.62 -0.86 -1.59
CA GLU A 169 -19.32 0.40 -1.30
C GLU A 169 -18.70 1.15 -0.10
N GLY A 170 -18.47 2.46 -0.24
CA GLY A 170 -17.78 3.30 0.75
C GLY A 170 -16.27 3.46 0.53
N SER A 171 -15.76 2.98 -0.60
CA SER A 171 -14.39 3.21 -1.08
C SER A 171 -14.02 4.71 -1.09
N PRO A 172 -12.91 5.13 -0.44
CA PRO A 172 -12.42 6.52 -0.46
C PRO A 172 -11.79 6.96 -1.79
N LEU A 173 -11.93 6.16 -2.85
CA LEU A 173 -11.35 6.50 -4.15
C LEU A 173 -12.10 7.68 -4.78
N PRO A 174 -11.41 8.59 -5.50
CA PRO A 174 -12.06 9.70 -6.16
C PRO A 174 -13.08 9.18 -7.18
N GLU A 175 -14.35 9.60 -7.04
CA GLU A 175 -15.41 9.31 -8.01
C GLU A 175 -14.96 9.76 -9.40
N ARG A 176 -14.63 8.80 -10.26
CA ARG A 176 -14.43 9.03 -11.70
C ARG A 176 -15.49 8.26 -12.47
N ASN A 177 -15.96 8.88 -13.55
CA ASN A 177 -16.93 8.33 -14.52
C ASN A 177 -16.35 7.18 -15.37
N GLY A 178 -15.57 6.28 -14.79
CA GLY A 178 -14.92 5.16 -15.48
C GLY A 178 -14.49 4.07 -14.50
N CYS A 179 -14.41 2.83 -14.99
CA CYS A 179 -14.09 1.63 -14.21
C CYS A 179 -12.63 1.56 -13.71
N SER A 180 -11.83 2.60 -13.94
CA SER A 180 -10.38 2.61 -13.72
C SER A 180 -9.91 3.79 -12.85
N VAL A 181 -8.95 3.51 -11.96
CA VAL A 181 -8.42 4.47 -10.98
C VAL A 181 -6.90 4.50 -11.04
N LEU A 182 -6.28 5.68 -10.94
CA LEU A 182 -4.82 5.77 -10.87
C LEU A 182 -4.32 5.32 -9.49
N VAL A 183 -3.30 4.47 -9.48
CA VAL A 183 -2.67 3.92 -8.27
C VAL A 183 -1.15 3.94 -8.38
N ALA A 184 -0.48 3.99 -7.23
CA ALA A 184 0.95 3.75 -7.15
C ALA A 184 1.21 2.30 -6.74
N VAL A 185 2.02 1.60 -7.53
CA VAL A 185 2.33 0.18 -7.34
C VAL A 185 3.80 0.04 -7.01
N LYS A 186 4.09 -0.31 -5.76
CA LYS A 186 5.44 -0.63 -5.31
C LYS A 186 5.68 -2.13 -5.50
N GLN A 187 6.67 -2.47 -6.32
CA GLN A 187 7.00 -3.83 -6.71
C GLN A 187 8.35 -4.25 -6.14
N LEU A 188 8.41 -5.41 -5.47
CA LEU A 188 9.66 -6.00 -5.01
C LEU A 188 10.45 -6.55 -6.21
N ARG A 189 11.76 -6.31 -6.24
CA ARG A 189 12.64 -6.87 -7.29
C ARG A 189 12.66 -8.40 -7.28
N ALA A 190 12.80 -8.99 -8.47
CA ALA A 190 12.91 -10.44 -8.65
C ALA A 190 14.18 -11.03 -8.01
N ASP A 191 15.27 -10.26 -7.95
CA ASP A 191 16.55 -10.65 -7.33
C ASP A 191 16.65 -10.25 -5.85
N ALA A 192 15.54 -9.82 -5.22
CA ALA A 192 15.53 -9.41 -3.83
C ALA A 192 15.95 -10.55 -2.88
N THR A 193 16.81 -10.22 -1.92
CA THR A 193 17.23 -11.16 -0.88
C THR A 193 16.05 -11.60 0.00
N SER A 194 16.16 -12.76 0.67
CA SER A 194 15.13 -13.22 1.62
C SER A 194 14.87 -12.20 2.74
N GLN A 195 15.90 -11.45 3.14
CA GLN A 195 15.76 -10.36 4.12
C GLN A 195 14.91 -9.21 3.55
N ALA A 196 15.21 -8.74 2.34
CA ALA A 196 14.44 -7.71 1.65
C ALA A 196 12.96 -8.12 1.46
N ARG A 197 12.72 -9.39 1.09
CA ARG A 197 11.36 -9.96 0.99
C ARG A 197 10.63 -9.93 2.33
N ASN A 198 11.29 -10.34 3.41
CA ASN A 198 10.71 -10.31 4.75
C ASN A 198 10.39 -8.89 5.22
N ASP A 199 11.26 -7.92 4.92
CA ASP A 199 11.04 -6.53 5.29
C ASP A 199 9.88 -5.91 4.48
N PHE A 200 9.75 -6.25 3.19
CA PHE A 200 8.59 -5.88 2.37
C PHE A 200 7.27 -6.42 2.92
N LEU A 201 7.23 -7.69 3.35
CA LEU A 201 6.04 -8.28 3.97
C LEU A 201 5.69 -7.66 5.34
N LYS A 202 6.70 -7.26 6.12
CA LYS A 202 6.48 -6.50 7.36
C LYS A 202 5.87 -5.13 7.08
N GLU A 203 6.36 -4.43 6.04
CA GLU A 203 5.83 -3.14 5.59
C GLU A 203 4.34 -3.26 5.22
N ILE A 204 3.96 -4.27 4.42
CA ILE A 204 2.56 -4.60 4.11
C ILE A 204 1.71 -4.80 5.38
N LYS A 205 2.24 -5.56 6.35
CA LYS A 205 1.51 -5.85 7.60
C LYS A 205 1.31 -4.60 8.46
N ILE A 206 2.25 -3.66 8.42
CA ILE A 206 2.13 -2.37 9.09
C ILE A 206 1.06 -1.54 8.38
N MET A 207 1.22 -1.33 7.06
CA MET A 207 0.35 -0.46 6.27
C MET A 207 -1.10 -0.94 6.22
N SER A 208 -1.36 -2.25 6.26
CA SER A 208 -2.73 -2.79 6.31
C SER A 208 -3.52 -2.44 7.57
N ARG A 209 -2.85 -1.89 8.60
CA ARG A 209 -3.48 -1.44 9.85
C ARG A 209 -3.66 0.07 9.93
N LEU A 210 -3.16 0.82 8.94
CA LEU A 210 -3.20 2.28 8.94
C LEU A 210 -4.43 2.74 8.15
N ASN A 211 -5.26 3.57 8.77
CA ASN A 211 -6.46 4.13 8.18
C ASN A 211 -6.71 5.52 8.77
N ASP A 212 -6.17 6.54 8.09
CA ASP A 212 -6.30 7.95 8.46
C ASP A 212 -6.22 8.81 7.18
N PRO A 213 -6.97 9.91 7.07
CA PRO A 213 -6.95 10.76 5.88
C PRO A 213 -5.56 11.32 5.53
N ASN A 214 -4.68 11.51 6.53
CA ASN A 214 -3.34 12.06 6.35
C ASN A 214 -2.22 11.03 6.40
N ILE A 215 -2.55 9.73 6.29
CA ILE A 215 -1.59 8.64 6.09
C ILE A 215 -1.87 7.97 4.74
N ILE A 216 -0.81 7.56 4.05
CA ILE A 216 -0.95 6.88 2.76
C ILE A 216 -1.71 5.55 2.94
N ARG A 217 -2.75 5.34 2.13
CA ARG A 217 -3.62 4.18 2.26
C ARG A 217 -3.15 3.03 1.38
N LEU A 218 -3.00 1.86 1.99
CA LEU A 218 -2.88 0.61 1.28
C LEU A 218 -4.25 0.20 0.73
N LEU A 219 -4.35 0.09 -0.60
CA LEU A 219 -5.60 -0.30 -1.29
C LEU A 219 -5.69 -1.82 -1.42
N CYS A 220 -4.65 -2.45 -1.95
CA CYS A 220 -4.55 -3.90 -2.07
C CYS A 220 -3.09 -4.35 -2.17
N VAL A 221 -2.88 -5.67 -2.19
CA VAL A 221 -1.55 -6.28 -2.31
C VAL A 221 -1.59 -7.48 -3.26
N CYS A 222 -0.48 -7.71 -3.97
CA CYS A 222 -0.25 -8.92 -4.75
C CYS A 222 0.84 -9.73 -4.03
N VAL A 223 0.46 -10.76 -3.27
CA VAL A 223 1.41 -11.55 -2.47
C VAL A 223 1.37 -13.06 -2.74
N SER A 224 0.45 -13.50 -3.60
CA SER A 224 0.24 -14.92 -3.92
C SER A 224 1.30 -15.47 -4.88
N SER A 225 1.92 -14.62 -5.69
CA SER A 225 2.96 -14.96 -6.64
C SER A 225 3.94 -13.79 -6.77
N ASP A 226 5.14 -14.06 -7.28
CA ASP A 226 6.08 -13.00 -7.62
C ASP A 226 5.68 -12.30 -8.93
N PRO A 227 5.99 -11.00 -9.08
CA PRO A 227 6.63 -10.14 -8.08
C PRO A 227 5.63 -9.71 -6.98
N LEU A 228 6.11 -9.57 -5.74
CA LEU A 228 5.29 -9.03 -4.65
C LEU A 228 4.99 -7.56 -4.89
N CYS A 229 3.72 -7.16 -4.82
CA CYS A 229 3.29 -5.78 -5.04
C CYS A 229 2.46 -5.23 -3.89
N MET A 230 2.60 -3.92 -3.68
CA MET A 230 1.77 -3.11 -2.81
C MET A 230 1.13 -2.01 -3.65
N VAL A 231 -0.20 -1.87 -3.55
CA VAL A 231 -0.97 -0.89 -4.33
C VAL A 231 -1.52 0.17 -3.37
N THR A 232 -1.14 1.43 -3.57
CA THR A 232 -1.59 2.57 -2.76
C THR A 232 -2.31 3.60 -3.61
N GLU A 233 -2.93 4.58 -2.94
CA GLU A 233 -3.46 5.78 -3.60
C GLU A 233 -2.33 6.48 -4.38
N TYR A 234 -2.65 6.99 -5.57
CA TYR A 234 -1.74 7.84 -6.33
C TYR A 234 -1.91 9.31 -5.89
N MET A 235 -0.78 9.98 -5.70
CA MET A 235 -0.70 11.36 -5.20
C MET A 235 -0.14 12.24 -6.32
N GLU A 236 -1.01 12.94 -7.04
CA GLU A 236 -0.66 13.48 -8.36
C GLU A 236 0.34 14.62 -8.36
N ASN A 237 0.55 15.28 -7.22
CA ASN A 237 1.52 16.35 -7.06
C ASN A 237 2.88 15.87 -6.55
N GLY A 238 3.08 14.55 -6.38
CA GLY A 238 4.33 13.97 -5.90
C GLY A 238 4.60 14.28 -4.43
N ASP A 239 5.88 14.34 -4.06
CA ASP A 239 6.31 14.66 -2.70
C ASP A 239 6.35 16.17 -2.42
N LEU A 240 6.20 16.52 -1.14
CA LEU A 240 6.09 17.90 -0.67
C LEU A 240 7.38 18.69 -0.86
N ASN A 241 8.54 18.03 -0.80
CA ASN A 241 9.83 18.70 -0.97
C ASN A 241 9.98 19.23 -2.40
N MET A 242 9.76 18.36 -3.39
CA MET A 242 9.78 18.73 -4.80
C MET A 242 8.69 19.75 -5.12
N PHE A 243 7.48 19.57 -4.57
CA PHE A 243 6.36 20.48 -4.80
C PHE A 243 6.63 21.91 -4.32
N LEU A 244 7.21 22.08 -3.12
CA LEU A 244 7.48 23.41 -2.56
C LEU A 244 8.73 24.07 -3.16
N SER A 245 9.79 23.30 -3.44
CA SER A 245 11.04 23.84 -3.99
C SER A 245 10.86 24.51 -5.36
N GLN A 246 9.85 24.10 -6.12
CA GLN A 246 9.50 24.66 -7.42
C GLN A 246 8.55 25.86 -7.37
N ARG A 247 8.18 26.33 -6.16
CA ARG A 247 7.21 27.42 -5.98
C ARG A 247 7.83 28.63 -5.31
N GLU A 248 7.18 29.77 -5.53
CA GLU A 248 7.43 31.02 -4.83
C GLU A 248 6.25 31.36 -3.91
N ILE A 249 6.42 32.37 -3.06
CA ILE A 249 5.34 32.83 -2.19
C ILE A 249 4.37 33.69 -2.98
N GLU A 250 3.09 33.45 -2.75
CA GLU A 250 2.04 34.21 -3.42
C GLU A 250 2.18 35.71 -3.17
N SER A 251 2.26 36.46 -4.26
CA SER A 251 2.33 37.91 -4.28
C SER A 251 1.68 38.45 -5.54
N THR A 252 1.49 39.77 -5.61
CA THR A 252 1.02 40.44 -6.83
C THR A 252 1.93 40.18 -8.03
N LEU A 253 3.24 40.03 -7.80
CA LEU A 253 4.23 39.73 -8.82
C LEU A 253 4.10 38.29 -9.35
N THR A 254 3.88 37.30 -8.48
CA THR A 254 3.73 35.91 -8.93
C THR A 254 2.44 35.74 -9.73
N HIS A 255 1.37 36.39 -9.29
CA HIS A 255 0.08 36.38 -10.00
C HIS A 255 0.18 37.05 -11.38
N ALA A 256 0.81 38.23 -11.47
CA ALA A 256 0.95 38.95 -12.74
C ALA A 256 1.80 38.21 -13.78
N ASN A 257 2.72 37.35 -13.34
CA ASN A 257 3.67 36.63 -14.21
C ASN A 257 3.37 35.12 -14.33
N ASN A 258 2.24 34.63 -13.80
CA ASN A 258 1.90 33.20 -13.76
C ASN A 258 3.00 32.31 -13.17
N ILE A 259 3.72 32.82 -12.17
CA ILE A 259 4.74 32.04 -11.45
C ILE A 259 4.03 31.08 -10.50
N PRO A 260 4.32 29.76 -10.55
CA PRO A 260 3.79 28.80 -9.59
C PRO A 260 4.06 29.27 -8.16
N SER A 261 3.00 29.49 -7.41
CA SER A 261 3.11 30.03 -6.05
C SER A 261 2.28 29.26 -5.04
N VAL A 262 2.50 29.54 -3.76
CA VAL A 262 1.81 28.97 -2.61
C VAL A 262 1.52 30.06 -1.58
N SER A 263 0.34 30.03 -0.98
CA SER A 263 -0.05 31.00 0.04
C SER A 263 0.42 30.59 1.43
N LEU A 264 0.51 31.54 2.36
CA LEU A 264 0.77 31.24 3.78
C LEU A 264 -0.30 30.31 4.37
N SER A 265 -1.55 30.46 3.93
CA SER A 265 -2.66 29.60 4.36
C SER A 265 -2.44 28.15 3.92
N ASP A 266 -1.94 27.93 2.71
CA ASP A 266 -1.64 26.58 2.21
C ASP A 266 -0.52 25.94 3.02
N LEU A 267 0.55 26.69 3.33
CA LEU A 267 1.67 26.19 4.14
C LEU A 267 1.20 25.77 5.54
N LEU A 268 0.37 26.58 6.19
CA LEU A 268 -0.23 26.25 7.48
C LEU A 268 -1.16 25.03 7.38
N HIS A 269 -1.96 24.95 6.32
CA HIS A 269 -2.85 23.82 6.09
C HIS A 269 -2.07 22.50 5.89
N MET A 270 -0.96 22.52 5.15
CA MET A 270 -0.06 21.37 5.00
C MET A 270 0.54 20.95 6.35
N ALA A 271 1.01 21.91 7.15
CA ALA A 271 1.55 21.65 8.48
C ALA A 271 0.53 20.99 9.43
N VAL A 272 -0.73 21.47 9.43
CA VAL A 272 -1.83 20.91 10.22
C VAL A 272 -2.12 19.47 9.80
N GLN A 273 -2.17 19.20 8.50
CA GLN A 273 -2.41 17.85 7.98
C GLN A 273 -1.31 16.86 8.37
N ILE A 274 -0.03 17.26 8.30
CA ILE A 274 1.09 16.43 8.77
C ILE A 274 0.97 16.17 10.28
N SER A 275 0.65 17.20 11.07
CA SER A 275 0.44 17.05 12.51
C SER A 275 -0.70 16.07 12.84
N SER A 276 -1.79 16.12 12.06
CA SER A 276 -2.94 15.21 12.16
C SER A 276 -2.54 13.75 11.89
N GLY A 277 -1.83 13.49 10.79
CA GLY A 277 -1.35 12.14 10.49
C GLY A 277 -0.38 11.60 11.55
N MET A 278 0.52 12.44 12.05
CA MET A 278 1.45 12.03 13.11
C MET A 278 0.76 11.81 14.46
N LYS A 279 -0.30 12.55 14.77
CA LYS A 279 -1.18 12.27 15.92
C LYS A 279 -1.82 10.90 15.81
N TYR A 280 -2.31 10.53 14.63
CA TYR A 280 -2.85 9.19 14.40
C TYR A 280 -1.80 8.11 14.62
N LEU A 281 -0.60 8.24 14.04
CA LEU A 281 0.49 7.27 14.25
C LEU A 281 0.88 7.15 15.73
N ALA A 282 0.99 8.29 16.42
CA ALA A 282 1.27 8.33 17.86
C ALA A 282 0.21 7.58 18.68
N SER A 283 -1.07 7.69 18.33
CA SER A 283 -2.17 6.99 19.01
C SER A 283 -2.06 5.46 18.89
N LEU A 284 -1.39 4.97 17.84
CA LEU A 284 -1.11 3.55 17.62
C LEU A 284 0.22 3.10 18.24
N ASN A 285 0.91 3.98 18.96
CA ASN A 285 2.31 3.79 19.41
C ASN A 285 3.26 3.48 18.24
N PHE A 286 2.97 4.03 17.06
CA PHE A 286 3.80 3.90 15.88
C PHE A 286 4.78 5.08 15.80
N VAL A 287 6.07 4.77 15.72
CA VAL A 287 7.15 5.77 15.60
C VAL A 287 7.62 5.77 14.15
N HIS A 288 7.52 6.92 13.47
CA HIS A 288 7.83 7.08 12.05
C HIS A 288 9.33 7.01 11.75
N ARG A 289 10.17 7.66 12.59
CA ARG A 289 11.65 7.65 12.52
C ARG A 289 12.29 8.41 11.34
N ASP A 290 11.56 8.68 10.28
CA ASP A 290 12.05 9.40 9.09
C ASP A 290 11.04 10.44 8.58
N LEU A 291 10.44 11.22 9.50
CA LEU A 291 9.49 12.26 9.12
C LEU A 291 10.24 13.44 8.48
N ALA A 292 9.86 13.79 7.25
CA ALA A 292 10.41 14.90 6.47
C ALA A 292 9.46 15.25 5.31
N THR A 293 9.62 16.41 4.67
CA THR A 293 8.79 16.80 3.52
C THR A 293 8.90 15.81 2.35
N ARG A 294 10.09 15.25 2.09
CA ARG A 294 10.33 14.20 1.08
C ARG A 294 9.52 12.90 1.29
N ASN A 295 8.99 12.70 2.49
CA ASN A 295 8.17 11.55 2.89
C ASN A 295 6.69 11.95 3.09
N CYS A 296 6.28 13.13 2.62
CA CYS A 296 4.88 13.59 2.59
C CYS A 296 4.46 13.74 1.13
N LEU A 297 3.35 13.14 0.72
CA LEU A 297 2.83 13.22 -0.65
C LEU A 297 1.58 14.10 -0.73
N LEU A 298 1.29 14.63 -1.92
CA LEU A 298 0.16 15.54 -2.17
C LEU A 298 -0.73 15.09 -3.33
N ASP A 299 -2.04 15.18 -3.12
CA ASP A 299 -3.02 15.05 -4.20
C ASP A 299 -3.26 16.40 -4.88
N ARG A 300 -4.10 16.42 -5.94
CA ARG A 300 -4.48 17.65 -6.66
C ARG A 300 -5.12 18.75 -5.80
N ARG A 301 -5.69 18.39 -4.64
CA ARG A 301 -6.39 19.31 -3.72
C ARG A 301 -5.50 19.78 -2.57
N LEU A 302 -4.19 19.50 -2.64
CA LEU A 302 -3.21 19.78 -1.57
C LEU A 302 -3.49 19.00 -0.28
N THR A 303 -4.15 17.84 -0.39
CA THR A 303 -4.28 16.90 0.73
C THR A 303 -2.93 16.23 0.97
N ILE A 304 -2.41 16.32 2.20
CA ILE A 304 -1.15 15.65 2.57
C ILE A 304 -1.44 14.22 3.02
N LYS A 305 -0.64 13.26 2.53
CA LYS A 305 -0.51 11.92 3.12
C LYS A 305 0.95 11.62 3.45
N ILE A 306 1.21 11.33 4.71
CA ILE A 306 2.52 10.86 5.17
C ILE A 306 2.73 9.44 4.64
N ALA A 307 3.91 9.19 4.09
CA ALA A 307 4.28 7.92 3.50
C ALA A 307 5.72 7.53 3.84
N ASP A 308 6.03 6.24 3.76
CA ASP A 308 7.39 5.72 3.91
C ASP A 308 7.74 4.82 2.73
N PHE A 309 7.76 5.41 1.52
CA PHE A 309 7.94 4.63 0.30
C PHE A 309 9.35 4.03 0.17
N GLY A 310 10.33 4.42 1.00
CA GLY A 310 11.72 4.00 0.85
C GLY A 310 12.37 4.40 -0.49
N MET A 311 11.64 5.14 -1.33
CA MET A 311 12.09 5.73 -2.60
C MET A 311 12.92 6.99 -2.38
N SER A 312 12.61 7.73 -1.30
CA SER A 312 13.28 8.99 -0.97
C SER A 312 14.78 8.81 -0.74
N ARG A 313 15.26 7.61 -0.38
CA ARG A 313 16.69 7.35 -0.14
C ARG A 313 17.57 7.48 -1.38
N ASN A 314 17.05 7.18 -2.57
CA ASN A 314 17.82 7.31 -3.81
C ASN A 314 17.82 8.75 -4.32
N LEU A 315 16.63 9.37 -4.38
CA LEU A 315 16.47 10.75 -4.87
C LEU A 315 17.08 11.78 -3.91
N TYR A 316 17.00 11.55 -2.61
CA TYR A 316 17.50 12.42 -1.55
C TYR A 316 18.69 11.80 -0.82
N SER A 317 19.59 11.13 -1.53
CA SER A 317 20.73 10.43 -0.90
C SER A 317 21.61 11.35 -0.03
N SER A 318 21.69 12.64 -0.36
CA SER A 318 22.39 13.67 0.42
C SER A 318 21.74 14.01 1.77
N ASP A 319 20.50 13.58 2.01
CA ASP A 319 19.82 13.75 3.30
C ASP A 319 20.19 12.66 4.31
N TYR A 320 20.88 11.61 3.84
CA TYR A 320 21.19 10.44 4.65
C TYR A 320 22.68 10.24 4.83
N TYR A 321 23.09 10.05 6.09
CA TYR A 321 24.48 9.83 6.46
C TYR A 321 24.70 8.42 7.02
N ARG A 322 25.86 7.84 6.68
CA ARG A 322 26.26 6.51 7.16
C ARG A 322 27.19 6.63 8.37
N ILE A 323 26.62 6.53 9.56
CA ILE A 323 27.40 6.43 10.80
C ILE A 323 28.02 5.03 10.89
N GLN A 324 29.33 4.94 11.16
CA GLN A 324 30.02 3.65 11.32
C GLN A 324 29.33 2.77 12.38
N GLY A 325 29.08 1.51 12.03
CA GLY A 325 28.40 0.56 12.90
C GLY A 325 26.88 0.76 13.03
N ARG A 326 26.28 1.71 12.30
CA ARG A 326 24.82 1.92 12.27
C ARG A 326 24.27 1.84 10.85
N ALA A 327 22.93 1.81 10.77
CA ALA A 327 22.22 2.01 9.51
C ALA A 327 22.44 3.43 8.96
N VAL A 328 22.06 3.63 7.71
CA VAL A 328 22.01 4.95 7.06
C VAL A 328 20.86 5.76 7.67
N LEU A 329 21.12 7.00 8.10
CA LEU A 329 20.23 7.77 8.97
C LEU A 329 20.02 9.22 8.48
N PRO A 330 18.80 9.78 8.58
CA PRO A 330 18.49 11.16 8.19
C PRO A 330 18.90 12.16 9.29
N ILE A 331 20.20 12.27 9.56
CA ILE A 331 20.74 12.92 10.77
C ILE A 331 20.27 14.37 10.98
N ARG A 332 19.92 15.10 9.92
CA ARG A 332 19.47 16.49 9.99
C ARG A 332 18.04 16.65 10.53
N TRP A 333 17.25 15.58 10.55
CA TRP A 333 15.88 15.53 11.11
C TRP A 333 15.83 14.86 12.48
N MET A 334 16.91 14.22 12.92
CA MET A 334 16.88 13.37 14.10
C MET A 334 17.13 14.17 15.38
N ALA A 335 16.40 13.80 16.43
CA ALA A 335 16.68 14.26 17.78
C ALA A 335 18.04 13.74 18.28
N TRP A 336 18.66 14.48 19.20
CA TRP A 336 19.98 14.14 19.74
C TRP A 336 20.00 12.73 20.36
N GLU A 337 18.93 12.31 21.05
CA GLU A 337 18.88 10.98 21.68
C GLU A 337 18.76 9.85 20.65
N SER A 338 18.17 10.11 19.48
CA SER A 338 18.12 9.16 18.38
C SER A 338 19.50 8.96 17.77
N ILE A 339 20.27 10.04 17.62
CA ILE A 339 21.65 9.98 17.09
C ILE A 339 22.62 9.42 18.11
N LEU A 340 22.64 9.88 19.35
CA LEU A 340 23.64 9.43 20.32
C LEU A 340 23.28 8.07 20.93
N LEU A 341 22.01 7.86 21.29
CA LEU A 341 21.58 6.70 22.07
C LEU A 341 20.79 5.66 21.25
N GLY A 342 20.44 5.96 19.99
CA GLY A 342 19.62 5.07 19.17
C GLY A 342 18.15 4.98 19.66
N LYS A 343 17.69 5.95 20.45
CA LYS A 343 16.36 5.95 21.07
C LYS A 343 15.33 6.64 20.18
N PHE A 344 14.51 5.86 19.48
CA PHE A 344 13.41 6.38 18.65
C PHE A 344 12.08 6.32 19.42
N THR A 345 11.37 7.45 19.49
CA THR A 345 10.09 7.60 20.19
C THR A 345 9.19 8.60 19.46
N THR A 346 7.91 8.67 19.84
CA THR A 346 7.02 9.73 19.34
C THR A 346 7.59 11.14 19.60
N ALA A 347 8.31 11.35 20.70
CA ALA A 347 8.95 12.63 20.98
C ALA A 347 10.15 12.93 20.07
N SER A 348 10.83 11.92 19.54
CA SER A 348 11.84 12.14 18.49
C SER A 348 11.18 12.42 17.14
N ASP A 349 9.97 11.91 16.89
CA ASP A 349 9.20 12.32 15.71
C ASP A 349 8.66 13.75 15.83
N VAL A 350 8.36 14.23 17.05
CA VAL A 350 8.03 15.65 17.30
C VAL A 350 9.21 16.56 16.94
N TRP A 351 10.43 16.15 17.27
CA TRP A 351 11.64 16.87 16.84
C TRP A 351 11.71 16.95 15.31
N ALA A 352 11.54 15.80 14.63
CA ALA A 352 11.54 15.73 13.18
C ALA A 352 10.44 16.59 12.57
N PHE A 353 9.24 16.62 13.18
CA PHE A 353 8.14 17.50 12.79
C PHE A 353 8.53 18.99 12.87
N GLY A 354 9.27 19.41 13.91
CA GLY A 354 9.81 20.77 13.99
C GLY A 354 10.71 21.10 12.79
N VAL A 355 11.57 20.17 12.38
CA VAL A 355 12.41 20.31 11.17
C VAL A 355 11.54 20.34 9.91
N THR A 356 10.51 19.49 9.80
CA THR A 356 9.57 19.48 8.69
C THR A 356 8.78 20.78 8.56
N LEU A 357 8.38 21.39 9.67
CA LEU A 357 7.80 22.73 9.66
C LEU A 357 8.81 23.74 9.11
N TRP A 358 10.07 23.68 9.54
CA TRP A 358 11.09 24.57 9.03
C TRP A 358 11.27 24.43 7.51
N GLU A 359 11.30 23.19 6.98
CA GLU A 359 11.34 22.93 5.54
C GLU A 359 10.15 23.55 4.80
N ILE A 360 8.93 23.41 5.33
CA ILE A 360 7.72 23.99 4.72
C ILE A 360 7.85 25.52 4.60
N PHE A 361 8.35 26.18 5.65
CA PHE A 361 8.43 27.64 5.71
C PHE A 361 9.68 28.24 5.05
N THR A 362 10.67 27.42 4.69
CA THR A 362 11.76 27.77 3.76
C THR A 362 11.44 27.35 2.31
N LEU A 363 10.21 26.87 2.05
CA LEU A 363 9.78 26.32 0.76
C LEU A 363 10.72 25.22 0.23
N CYS A 364 11.37 24.47 1.12
CA CYS A 364 12.33 23.42 0.77
C CYS A 364 13.46 23.92 -0.16
N LYS A 365 13.79 25.22 -0.13
CA LYS A 365 14.83 25.82 -0.99
C LYS A 365 16.24 25.48 -0.51
N GLU A 366 16.37 25.02 0.72
CA GLU A 366 17.64 24.57 1.29
C GLU A 366 17.44 23.42 2.27
N GLN A 367 18.51 22.65 2.45
CA GLN A 367 18.56 21.56 3.40
C GLN A 367 18.69 22.10 4.84
N PRO A 368 18.06 21.46 5.85
CA PRO A 368 18.28 21.83 7.25
C PRO A 368 19.77 21.79 7.61
N TYR A 369 20.26 22.85 8.25
CA TYR A 369 21.67 23.05 8.58
C TYR A 369 22.59 23.05 7.34
N SER A 370 22.15 23.65 6.22
CA SER A 370 22.88 23.74 4.94
C SER A 370 24.32 24.26 5.06
N LEU A 371 24.62 25.04 6.10
CA LEU A 371 25.95 25.59 6.38
C LEU A 371 26.89 24.64 7.16
N LEU A 372 26.38 23.49 7.62
CA LEU A 372 27.12 22.50 8.41
C LEU A 372 27.37 21.24 7.59
N SER A 373 28.56 20.65 7.72
CA SER A 373 28.82 19.28 7.26
C SER A 373 28.06 18.26 8.10
N ASP A 374 27.95 17.02 7.61
CA ASP A 374 27.28 15.95 8.35
C ASP A 374 27.97 15.63 9.69
N GLU A 375 29.30 15.70 9.75
CA GLU A 375 30.08 15.58 10.99
C GLU A 375 29.74 16.72 11.95
N GLN A 376 29.64 17.96 11.46
CA GLN A 376 29.28 19.11 12.30
C GLN A 376 27.83 19.03 12.81
N VAL A 377 26.91 18.45 12.03
CA VAL A 377 25.55 18.15 12.50
C VAL A 377 25.59 17.12 13.63
N ILE A 378 26.42 16.08 13.52
CA ILE A 378 26.61 15.09 14.59
C ILE A 378 27.25 15.75 15.82
N GLU A 379 28.26 16.58 15.67
CA GLU A 379 28.87 17.33 16.77
C GLU A 379 27.85 18.22 17.49
N ASN A 380 26.99 18.91 16.72
CA ASN A 380 25.92 19.74 17.24
C ASN A 380 24.93 18.94 18.11
N THR A 381 24.67 17.66 17.78
CA THR A 381 23.85 16.79 18.64
C THR A 381 24.49 16.54 20.01
N GLY A 382 25.83 16.50 20.06
CA GLY A 382 26.58 16.48 21.30
C GLY A 382 26.41 17.76 22.12
N GLU A 383 26.33 18.92 21.49
CA GLU A 383 26.05 20.19 22.16
C GLU A 383 24.63 20.25 22.73
N PHE A 384 23.63 19.72 22.01
CA PHE A 384 22.28 19.53 22.55
C PHE A 384 22.29 18.67 23.81
N PHE A 385 23.01 17.53 23.78
CA PHE A 385 23.13 16.66 24.96
C PHE A 385 23.77 17.38 26.16
N ARG A 386 24.87 18.12 25.92
CA ARG A 386 25.62 18.86 26.95
C ARG A 386 24.82 20.04 27.51
N ASN A 387 23.97 20.68 26.70
CA ASN A 387 23.11 21.80 27.07
C ASN A 387 23.87 22.98 27.70
N GLN A 388 24.94 23.42 27.06
CA GLN A 388 25.82 24.52 27.53
C GLN A 388 25.62 25.83 26.75
N GLY A 389 24.56 25.93 25.93
CA GLY A 389 24.27 27.11 25.11
C GLY A 389 25.11 27.22 23.84
N ARG A 390 25.78 26.14 23.43
CA ARG A 390 26.60 26.07 22.20
C ARG A 390 25.89 25.38 21.04
N GLN A 391 24.74 24.77 21.32
CA GLN A 391 23.92 24.12 20.30
C GLN A 391 23.43 25.15 19.27
N ILE A 392 23.46 24.75 18.01
CA ILE A 392 22.98 25.53 16.87
C ILE A 392 21.57 25.04 16.55
N PHE A 393 20.62 25.95 16.58
CA PHE A 393 19.25 25.71 16.12
C PHE A 393 19.09 26.16 14.67
N LEU A 394 18.08 25.63 13.97
CA LEU A 394 17.64 26.20 12.70
C LEU A 394 17.14 27.63 12.93
N TYR A 395 17.41 28.52 11.98
CA TYR A 395 17.00 29.92 12.07
C TYR A 395 15.50 30.08 11.79
N ALA A 396 14.92 31.19 12.23
CA ALA A 396 13.52 31.51 11.95
C ALA A 396 13.31 31.87 10.46
N PRO A 397 12.53 31.09 9.69
CA PRO A 397 12.27 31.42 8.28
C PRO A 397 11.59 32.80 8.17
N PRO A 398 11.95 33.66 7.20
CA PRO A 398 11.43 35.03 7.12
C PRO A 398 9.90 35.16 7.09
N LEU A 399 9.21 34.12 6.65
CA LEU A 399 7.75 34.09 6.46
C LEU A 399 7.03 33.29 7.56
N CYS A 400 7.79 32.73 8.50
CA CYS A 400 7.24 31.97 9.60
C CYS A 400 6.66 32.93 10.66
N PRO A 401 5.38 32.77 11.06
CA PRO A 401 4.83 33.51 12.19
C PRO A 401 5.67 33.27 13.46
N PRO A 402 5.94 34.29 14.29
CA PRO A 402 6.75 34.12 15.50
C PRO A 402 6.27 33.01 16.44
N SER A 403 4.95 32.90 16.63
CA SER A 403 4.33 31.85 17.44
C SER A 403 4.57 30.44 16.88
N LEU A 404 4.69 30.31 15.56
CA LEU A 404 5.00 29.04 14.92
C LEU A 404 6.49 28.70 15.06
N PHE A 405 7.38 29.69 15.02
CA PHE A 405 8.79 29.46 15.31
C PHE A 405 9.02 29.09 16.78
N GLU A 406 8.31 29.72 17.73
CA GLU A 406 8.30 29.31 19.14
C GLU A 406 7.87 27.84 19.30
N LEU A 407 6.89 27.39 18.51
CA LEU A 407 6.48 25.99 18.46
C LEU A 407 7.61 25.07 17.96
N MET A 408 8.29 25.43 16.88
CA MET A 408 9.45 24.68 16.37
C MET A 408 10.54 24.56 17.45
N MET A 409 10.85 25.66 18.15
CA MET A 409 11.82 25.67 19.25
C MET A 409 11.42 24.73 20.39
N ARG A 410 10.13 24.65 20.73
CA ARG A 410 9.62 23.67 21.71
C ARG A 410 9.75 22.23 21.23
N CYS A 411 9.57 21.96 19.94
CA CYS A 411 9.84 20.63 19.35
C CYS A 411 11.30 20.21 19.52
N TRP A 412 12.23 21.17 19.50
CA TRP A 412 13.67 20.94 19.70
C TRP A 412 14.12 21.06 21.17
N GLY A 413 13.20 20.90 22.11
CA GLY A 413 13.52 20.78 23.54
C GLY A 413 14.50 19.65 23.81
N ARG A 414 15.53 19.93 24.61
CA ARG A 414 16.53 18.92 25.01
C ARG A 414 15.86 17.76 25.73
N ASP A 415 15.10 18.06 26.77
CA ASP A 415 14.43 17.07 27.59
C ASP A 415 13.14 16.60 26.91
N ILE A 416 12.99 15.28 26.81
CA ILE A 416 11.90 14.63 26.05
C ILE A 416 10.52 15.07 26.55
N SER A 417 10.38 15.30 27.86
CA SER A 417 9.13 15.73 28.51
C SER A 417 8.69 17.13 28.15
N ASP A 418 9.62 17.99 27.70
CA ASP A 418 9.33 19.40 27.44
C ASP A 418 8.79 19.61 26.02
N ARG A 419 8.99 18.60 25.16
CA ARG A 419 8.47 18.61 23.80
C ARG A 419 6.94 18.47 23.82
N PRO A 420 6.22 19.20 22.96
CA PRO A 420 4.78 19.03 22.83
C PRO A 420 4.43 17.61 22.34
N THR A 421 3.20 17.17 22.60
CA THR A 421 2.66 15.96 21.97
C THR A 421 1.90 16.32 20.70
N PHE A 422 1.82 15.43 19.72
CA PHE A 422 0.98 15.65 18.53
C PHE A 422 -0.50 15.90 18.86
N GLU A 423 -0.99 15.36 19.97
CA GLU A 423 -2.32 15.70 20.49
C GLU A 423 -2.42 17.18 20.94
N GLY A 424 -1.37 17.71 21.57
CA GLY A 424 -1.29 19.12 21.97
C GLY A 424 -1.07 20.08 20.80
N LEU A 425 -0.46 19.62 19.70
CA LEU A 425 -0.18 20.42 18.49
C LEU A 425 -1.42 20.67 17.62
N THR A 426 -2.46 19.85 17.75
CA THR A 426 -3.67 19.88 16.90
C THR A 426 -4.87 20.59 17.54
N LYS A 427 -4.69 21.22 18.71
CA LYS A 427 -5.75 22.00 19.35
C LYS A 427 -5.79 23.41 18.73
N PRO A 428 -7.00 23.94 18.41
CA PRO A 428 -7.18 25.22 17.73
C PRO A 428 -6.67 26.41 18.53
#